data_AF-A0A820B3W0-F1
#
_entry.id   AF-A0A820B3W0-F1
#
_cell.length_a   1.000
_cell.length_b   1.000
_cell.length_c   1.000
_cell.angle_alpha   90.00
_cell.angle_beta   90.00
_cell.angle_gamma   90.00
#
_symmetry.space_group_name_H-M   'P 1'
#
loop_
_entity.id
_entity.type
_entity.pdbx_description
1 polymer ?
#
loop_
_entity_poly.entity_id
_entity_poly.type
_entity_poly.pdbx_seq_one_letter_code
_entity_poly.pdbx_strand_id
1 'polypeptide(L)'
;PTCSDHIRNSYETDQDCGGPLCPKCSIGKSCIVGSDCITEVCTSNICNAPTCNDTMKNQDETDVDCGGEGCPKCADTKVCRRPLDCFSGVCLSNICQAPSCMDGVQNQDETDVDCGGEGCPKCADTKTCNNAFDCSSGVCSANICQIPTCMDGVQNQNETDVDCGGEECSKCPDTRACFNPSDCSSGVCSADICEAPSCMDGVKNQDETDVDCGGEGCPKCADTQVCRRPPDCSSGVCTSNICQTPSCMDGVKNQDETDVDCGGEGCPKCDDTKVCRNASDCSSAMCVSNICQIPSCMDGVKNQGETDVDCGGEVCPKCYDTQVCGNALDCYSGVCSANICQAPSCMDGVQNQNETDVDCGGEECPKCANTKVCYRTSDCSSGICSFNICEAPSCMNGVQNQNETDVDCGGDKCPKCANTKVCYSASDCFSGFCASNICQTPTCDDEIQNQKESDTDCGGETCAKCVDGKTCNVASDCFSGVCVSNICQGLFFMSNKIDFTVCVLVPTCNDGVKNQNETDVDCGGQTCPKCNNGKVCNIDLECASNECTSNLCQSE
;
A
#
# COMPACT_ATOMS: atom_id res chain seq x y z
N PRO A 1 -101.49 -25.98 120.29
CA PRO A 1 -100.25 -25.29 119.87
C PRO A 1 -100.59 -23.85 119.47
N THR A 2 -100.56 -22.96 120.45
CA THR A 2 -100.86 -21.54 120.27
C THR A 2 -99.53 -20.82 120.31
N CYS A 3 -99.01 -20.37 119.17
CA CYS A 3 -97.74 -19.65 119.07
C CYS A 3 -97.81 -18.21 119.67
N SER A 4 -98.53 -18.04 120.77
CA SER A 4 -98.86 -16.76 121.43
C SER A 4 -99.31 -16.96 122.88
N ASP A 5 -98.91 -18.06 123.53
CA ASP A 5 -99.30 -18.40 124.90
C ASP A 5 -98.18 -18.12 125.93
N HIS A 6 -97.10 -17.48 125.50
CA HIS A 6 -95.99 -17.04 126.34
C HIS A 6 -95.33 -18.20 127.10
N ILE A 7 -95.36 -19.42 126.56
CA ILE A 7 -94.60 -20.54 127.08
C ILE A 7 -93.97 -21.30 125.92
N ARG A 8 -92.70 -21.69 126.02
CA ARG A 8 -92.07 -22.51 124.99
C ARG A 8 -92.69 -23.92 125.01
N ASN A 9 -93.58 -24.22 124.08
CA ASN A 9 -94.27 -25.51 124.01
C ASN A 9 -94.40 -26.06 122.58
N SER A 10 -94.87 -27.29 122.47
CA SER A 10 -95.09 -27.95 121.17
C SER A 10 -93.83 -27.99 120.28
N TYR A 11 -93.86 -27.32 119.12
CA TYR A 11 -92.79 -27.33 118.11
C TYR A 11 -91.95 -26.03 118.10
N GLU A 12 -92.09 -25.18 119.12
CA GLU A 12 -91.39 -23.89 119.21
C GLU A 12 -89.91 -24.01 119.59
N THR A 13 -89.06 -23.23 118.94
CA THR A 13 -87.63 -23.18 119.28
C THR A 13 -87.31 -22.08 120.30
N ASP A 14 -88.13 -21.04 120.41
CA ASP A 14 -88.16 -20.08 121.52
C ASP A 14 -89.62 -19.72 121.86
N GLN A 15 -89.86 -19.06 123.00
CA GLN A 15 -91.20 -18.65 123.45
C GLN A 15 -91.98 -17.93 122.34
N ASP A 16 -93.07 -18.54 121.88
CA ASP A 16 -93.98 -18.05 120.83
C ASP A 16 -93.35 -17.90 119.41
N CYS A 17 -92.16 -18.47 119.14
CA CYS A 17 -91.53 -18.38 117.82
C CYS A 17 -90.64 -19.59 117.44
N GLY A 18 -90.41 -19.73 116.13
CA GLY A 18 -89.55 -20.77 115.55
C GLY A 18 -90.21 -22.15 115.48
N GLY A 19 -89.61 -23.06 114.69
CA GLY A 19 -90.24 -24.30 114.28
C GLY A 19 -91.15 -24.15 113.04
N PRO A 20 -91.65 -25.26 112.47
CA PRO A 20 -92.30 -25.27 111.15
C PRO A 20 -93.69 -24.61 111.10
N LEU A 21 -94.33 -24.36 112.25
CA LEU A 21 -95.72 -23.90 112.35
C LEU A 21 -95.88 -22.50 112.96
N CYS A 22 -94.81 -21.94 113.51
CA CYS A 22 -94.81 -20.65 114.19
C CYS A 22 -94.00 -19.61 113.38
N PRO A 23 -94.24 -18.30 113.57
CA PRO A 23 -93.46 -17.26 112.91
C PRO A 23 -91.98 -17.36 113.29
N LYS A 24 -91.10 -16.97 112.35
CA LYS A 24 -89.66 -16.98 112.56
C LYS A 24 -89.27 -16.04 113.72
N CYS A 25 -88.32 -16.47 114.52
CA CYS A 25 -87.76 -15.76 115.66
C CYS A 25 -86.89 -14.55 115.24
N SER A 26 -86.99 -13.47 116.01
CA SER A 26 -86.12 -12.29 115.87
C SER A 26 -84.70 -12.57 116.39
N ILE A 27 -83.74 -11.67 116.10
CA ILE A 27 -82.36 -11.78 116.57
C ILE A 27 -82.30 -11.90 118.11
N GLY A 28 -81.43 -12.78 118.62
CA GLY A 28 -81.23 -13.05 120.05
C GLY A 28 -82.13 -14.15 120.64
N LYS A 29 -83.05 -14.70 119.85
CA LYS A 29 -83.96 -15.79 120.24
C LYS A 29 -83.41 -17.17 119.91
N SER A 30 -83.84 -18.17 120.65
CA SER A 30 -83.38 -19.57 120.52
C SER A 30 -83.88 -20.22 119.23
N CYS A 31 -83.00 -20.95 118.57
CA CYS A 31 -83.28 -21.63 117.30
C CYS A 31 -82.61 -23.00 117.27
N ILE A 32 -83.09 -23.89 116.39
CA ILE A 32 -82.47 -25.21 116.14
C ILE A 32 -81.98 -25.30 114.69
N VAL A 33 -82.71 -24.71 113.76
CA VAL A 33 -82.37 -24.62 112.34
C VAL A 33 -82.50 -23.18 111.85
N GLY A 34 -81.78 -22.83 110.78
CA GLY A 34 -81.79 -21.47 110.22
C GLY A 34 -83.20 -20.95 109.90
N SER A 35 -84.10 -21.82 109.41
CA SER A 35 -85.49 -21.45 109.11
C SER A 35 -86.29 -20.97 110.32
N ASP A 36 -85.83 -21.25 111.54
CA ASP A 36 -86.45 -20.74 112.76
C ASP A 36 -86.20 -19.24 112.96
N CYS A 37 -85.26 -18.62 112.24
CA CYS A 37 -84.84 -17.23 112.42
C CYS A 37 -85.26 -16.35 111.24
N ILE A 38 -85.71 -15.12 111.51
CA ILE A 38 -86.03 -14.13 110.45
C ILE A 38 -84.82 -13.90 109.55
N THR A 39 -83.63 -13.90 110.14
CA THR A 39 -82.34 -13.74 109.47
C THR A 39 -81.85 -14.99 108.74
N GLU A 40 -82.53 -16.13 108.92
CA GLU A 40 -82.13 -17.46 108.45
C GLU A 40 -80.81 -17.99 109.05
N VAL A 41 -80.19 -17.23 109.96
CA VAL A 41 -78.92 -17.56 110.61
C VAL A 41 -79.20 -18.02 112.03
N CYS A 42 -79.07 -19.34 112.25
CA CYS A 42 -79.10 -19.96 113.56
C CYS A 42 -77.70 -20.46 113.94
N THR A 43 -76.96 -19.69 114.73
CA THR A 43 -75.61 -20.06 115.17
C THR A 43 -75.52 -20.04 116.70
N SER A 44 -74.88 -21.05 117.28
CA SER A 44 -74.87 -21.28 118.74
C SER A 44 -76.27 -21.39 119.37
N ASN A 45 -77.23 -21.97 118.64
CA ASN A 45 -78.65 -22.08 119.01
C ASN A 45 -79.36 -20.72 119.21
N ILE A 46 -78.84 -19.63 118.65
CA ILE A 46 -79.44 -18.29 118.73
C ILE A 46 -79.54 -17.68 117.32
N CYS A 47 -80.64 -16.98 117.04
CA CYS A 47 -80.83 -16.22 115.81
C CYS A 47 -79.88 -15.01 115.81
N ASN A 48 -78.93 -14.95 114.88
CA ASN A 48 -77.97 -13.85 114.79
C ASN A 48 -78.26 -12.95 113.58
N ALA A 49 -77.75 -11.71 113.63
CA ALA A 49 -77.74 -10.85 112.45
C ALA A 49 -76.86 -11.49 111.38
N PRO A 50 -77.24 -11.42 110.09
CA PRO A 50 -76.40 -11.95 109.03
C PRO A 50 -75.10 -11.15 108.93
N THR A 51 -73.98 -11.82 108.71
CA THR A 51 -72.62 -11.25 108.64
C THR A 51 -71.81 -11.99 107.59
N CYS A 52 -70.76 -11.36 107.04
CA CYS A 52 -69.91 -11.99 106.03
C CYS A 52 -69.00 -13.14 106.52
N ASN A 53 -69.36 -13.83 107.60
CA ASN A 53 -68.65 -14.97 108.21
C ASN A 53 -69.64 -15.88 108.97
N ASP A 54 -70.90 -15.96 108.51
CA ASP A 54 -71.95 -16.74 109.16
C ASP A 54 -72.23 -18.09 108.48
N THR A 55 -71.39 -18.49 107.52
CA THR A 55 -71.43 -19.75 106.77
C THR A 55 -72.64 -19.91 105.84
N MET A 56 -73.38 -18.83 105.61
CA MET A 56 -74.59 -18.83 104.81
C MET A 56 -74.50 -17.75 103.73
N LYS A 57 -74.71 -18.11 102.45
CA LYS A 57 -74.82 -17.12 101.38
C LYS A 57 -76.04 -16.23 101.59
N ASN A 58 -75.85 -15.03 102.11
CA ASN A 58 -76.94 -14.09 102.40
C ASN A 58 -76.52 -12.62 102.11
N GLN A 59 -77.44 -11.67 102.31
CA GLN A 59 -77.22 -10.26 101.95
C GLN A 59 -76.72 -10.09 100.49
N ASP A 60 -75.68 -9.28 100.29
CA ASP A 60 -75.07 -8.98 98.99
C ASP A 60 -73.95 -9.96 98.60
N GLU A 61 -73.73 -11.05 99.35
CA GLU A 61 -72.70 -12.04 99.08
C GLU A 61 -72.86 -12.75 97.73
N THR A 62 -71.75 -12.90 97.00
CA THR A 62 -71.76 -13.61 95.72
C THR A 62 -71.46 -15.10 95.90
N ASP A 63 -70.72 -15.48 96.93
CA ASP A 63 -70.55 -16.85 97.42
C ASP A 63 -70.56 -16.86 98.96
N VAL A 64 -70.65 -18.03 99.59
CA VAL A 64 -70.74 -18.15 101.06
C VAL A 64 -69.61 -17.37 101.74
N ASP A 65 -69.97 -16.37 102.56
CA ASP A 65 -69.06 -15.52 103.33
C ASP A 65 -68.12 -14.62 102.50
N CYS A 66 -68.39 -14.42 101.20
CA CYS A 66 -67.52 -13.60 100.36
C CYS A 66 -68.20 -12.94 99.14
N GLY A 67 -67.58 -11.86 98.66
CA GLY A 67 -68.05 -11.07 97.52
C GLY A 67 -69.23 -10.16 97.86
N GLY A 68 -69.54 -9.19 97.01
CA GLY A 68 -70.48 -8.12 97.34
C GLY A 68 -69.83 -6.94 98.07
N GLU A 69 -70.60 -5.86 98.25
CA GLU A 69 -70.10 -4.63 98.86
C GLU A 69 -70.03 -4.77 100.38
N GLY A 70 -68.82 -4.74 100.95
CA GLY A 70 -68.59 -4.79 102.41
C GLY A 70 -68.17 -6.15 102.97
N CYS A 71 -68.15 -7.20 102.14
CA CYS A 71 -67.62 -8.52 102.50
C CYS A 71 -66.19 -8.74 101.96
N PRO A 72 -65.41 -9.67 102.55
CA PRO A 72 -64.09 -10.02 102.01
C PRO A 72 -64.23 -10.59 100.60
N LYS A 73 -63.19 -10.35 99.77
CA LYS A 73 -63.16 -10.86 98.40
C LYS A 73 -63.05 -12.38 98.40
N CYS A 74 -63.77 -13.02 97.49
CA CYS A 74 -63.74 -14.45 97.26
C CYS A 74 -62.40 -14.92 96.69
N ALA A 75 -61.95 -16.10 97.13
CA ALA A 75 -60.84 -16.82 96.52
C ALA A 75 -61.22 -17.40 95.15
N ASP A 76 -60.23 -17.86 94.38
CA ASP A 76 -60.46 -18.53 93.10
C ASP A 76 -61.42 -19.72 93.25
N THR A 77 -62.17 -20.04 92.20
CA THR A 77 -63.26 -21.04 92.09
C THR A 77 -64.59 -20.69 92.75
N LYS A 78 -64.68 -19.56 93.46
CA LYS A 78 -65.90 -19.06 94.10
C LYS A 78 -66.78 -18.24 93.16
N VAL A 79 -68.09 -18.19 93.42
CA VAL A 79 -69.05 -17.47 92.58
C VAL A 79 -68.91 -15.95 92.78
N CYS A 80 -68.85 -15.22 91.67
CA CYS A 80 -68.74 -13.77 91.64
C CYS A 80 -69.79 -13.17 90.69
N ARG A 81 -70.07 -11.87 90.88
CA ARG A 81 -70.93 -11.09 89.99
C ARG A 81 -70.17 -9.95 89.30
N ARG A 82 -69.10 -9.47 89.94
CA ARG A 82 -68.23 -8.38 89.49
C ARG A 82 -66.77 -8.73 89.76
N PRO A 83 -65.83 -8.19 88.98
CA PRO A 83 -64.38 -8.32 89.21
C PRO A 83 -63.95 -8.04 90.66
N LEU A 84 -64.56 -7.05 91.31
CA LEU A 84 -64.24 -6.63 92.68
C LEU A 84 -64.59 -7.67 93.75
N ASP A 85 -65.45 -8.64 93.43
CA ASP A 85 -65.82 -9.73 94.33
C ASP A 85 -64.67 -10.73 94.49
N CYS A 86 -63.69 -10.77 93.58
CA CYS A 86 -62.62 -11.75 93.55
C CYS A 86 -61.28 -11.18 94.03
N PHE A 87 -60.52 -11.97 94.79
CA PHE A 87 -59.17 -11.58 95.24
C PHE A 87 -58.24 -11.29 94.04
N SER A 88 -58.34 -12.11 93.00
CA SER A 88 -57.64 -11.95 91.72
C SER A 88 -58.09 -10.73 90.92
N GLY A 89 -59.27 -10.17 91.21
CA GLY A 89 -59.90 -9.16 90.36
C GLY A 89 -60.51 -9.73 89.07
N VAL A 90 -60.52 -11.06 88.88
CA VAL A 90 -61.00 -11.72 87.66
C VAL A 90 -62.31 -12.43 87.94
N CYS A 91 -63.41 -11.97 87.33
CA CYS A 91 -64.71 -12.63 87.41
C CYS A 91 -65.16 -13.07 86.01
N LEU A 92 -64.78 -14.29 85.61
CA LEU A 92 -65.08 -14.84 84.29
C LEU A 92 -66.10 -15.97 84.41
N SER A 93 -67.15 -15.92 83.60
CA SER A 93 -68.26 -16.89 83.64
C SER A 93 -68.92 -17.03 85.03
N ASN A 94 -69.00 -15.92 85.78
CA ASN A 94 -69.50 -15.84 87.17
C ASN A 94 -68.68 -16.61 88.21
N ILE A 95 -67.41 -16.92 87.92
CA ILE A 95 -66.49 -17.60 88.85
C ILE A 95 -65.19 -16.80 88.97
N CYS A 96 -64.67 -16.66 90.18
CA CYS A 96 -63.35 -16.09 90.42
C CYS A 96 -62.27 -17.00 89.83
N GLN A 97 -61.43 -16.47 88.95
CA GLN A 97 -60.35 -17.24 88.34
C GLN A 97 -58.99 -16.68 88.77
N ALA A 98 -57.97 -17.53 88.74
CA ALA A 98 -56.59 -17.08 88.92
C ALA A 98 -56.22 -16.12 87.78
N PRO A 99 -55.41 -15.08 88.05
CA PRO A 99 -55.00 -14.13 87.02
C PRO A 99 -54.16 -14.82 85.94
N SER A 100 -54.42 -14.50 84.67
CA SER A 100 -53.73 -15.06 83.51
C SER A 100 -53.69 -14.03 82.38
N CYS A 101 -52.75 -14.15 81.45
CA CYS A 101 -52.57 -13.20 80.34
C CYS A 101 -53.76 -13.06 79.36
N MET A 102 -54.89 -13.74 79.59
CA MET A 102 -56.05 -13.81 78.69
C MET A 102 -57.36 -13.84 79.51
N ASP A 103 -57.40 -13.11 80.62
CA ASP A 103 -58.51 -13.13 81.59
C ASP A 103 -59.47 -11.91 81.49
N GLY A 104 -59.21 -11.00 80.54
CA GLY A 104 -60.04 -9.84 80.22
C GLY A 104 -59.79 -8.62 81.09
N VAL A 105 -58.77 -8.62 81.95
CA VAL A 105 -58.40 -7.47 82.77
C VAL A 105 -56.89 -7.22 82.69
N GLN A 106 -56.47 -5.95 82.69
CA GLN A 106 -55.04 -5.63 82.73
C GLN A 106 -54.47 -5.93 84.13
N ASN A 107 -53.75 -7.02 84.29
CA ASN A 107 -53.14 -7.43 85.56
C ASN A 107 -51.74 -8.04 85.40
N GLN A 108 -51.09 -8.40 86.52
CA GLN A 108 -49.74 -8.96 86.51
C GLN A 108 -48.73 -8.06 85.76
N ASP A 109 -47.96 -8.62 84.83
CA ASP A 109 -46.94 -7.90 84.03
C ASP A 109 -47.51 -7.34 82.71
N GLU A 110 -48.83 -7.41 82.49
CA GLU A 110 -49.48 -6.93 81.27
C GLU A 110 -49.38 -5.41 81.08
N THR A 111 -49.03 -4.99 79.87
CA THR A 111 -48.94 -3.57 79.52
C THR A 111 -50.23 -3.01 78.93
N ASP A 112 -51.11 -3.88 78.40
CA ASP A 112 -52.52 -3.60 78.05
C ASP A 112 -53.34 -4.86 78.36
N VAL A 113 -54.67 -4.77 78.33
CA VAL A 113 -55.56 -5.91 78.64
C VAL A 113 -55.21 -7.12 77.78
N ASP A 114 -54.86 -8.24 78.44
CA ASP A 114 -54.53 -9.52 77.83
C ASP A 114 -53.25 -9.54 76.96
N CYS A 115 -52.33 -8.57 77.11
CA CYS A 115 -51.11 -8.54 76.32
C CYS A 115 -49.96 -7.71 76.93
N GLY A 116 -48.74 -7.99 76.45
CA GLY A 116 -47.52 -7.30 76.86
C GLY A 116 -46.95 -7.82 78.19
N GLY A 117 -45.68 -7.53 78.45
CA GLY A 117 -44.95 -8.12 79.57
C GLY A 117 -44.32 -9.48 79.25
N GLU A 118 -43.49 -9.96 80.17
CA GLU A 118 -42.75 -11.21 79.99
C GLU A 118 -43.67 -12.42 80.15
N GLY A 119 -43.83 -13.23 79.11
CA GLY A 119 -44.62 -14.47 79.14
C GLY A 119 -46.08 -14.34 78.69
N CYS A 120 -46.54 -13.13 78.38
CA CYS A 120 -47.83 -12.87 77.75
C CYS A 120 -47.69 -12.69 76.22
N PRO A 121 -48.78 -12.87 75.44
CA PRO A 121 -48.74 -12.56 74.02
C PRO A 121 -48.46 -11.07 73.80
N LYS A 122 -47.76 -10.77 72.70
CA LYS A 122 -47.46 -9.39 72.33
C LYS A 122 -48.73 -8.63 71.97
N CYS A 123 -48.79 -7.38 72.39
CA CYS A 123 -49.85 -6.45 72.07
C CYS A 123 -49.88 -6.08 70.59
N ALA A 124 -51.09 -6.06 70.02
CA ALA A 124 -51.34 -5.53 68.69
C ALA A 124 -51.09 -4.02 68.62
N ASP A 125 -51.01 -3.46 67.42
CA ASP A 125 -50.84 -2.03 67.20
C ASP A 125 -51.95 -1.22 67.91
N THR A 126 -51.62 0.00 68.33
CA THR A 126 -52.44 0.95 69.11
C THR A 126 -52.69 0.60 70.59
N LYS A 127 -52.22 -0.56 71.05
CA LYS A 127 -52.26 -0.98 72.47
C LYS A 127 -51.14 -0.36 73.29
N THR A 128 -51.31 -0.33 74.60
CA THR A 128 -50.35 0.25 75.56
C THR A 128 -49.15 -0.67 75.76
N CYS A 129 -47.96 -0.10 75.83
CA CYS A 129 -46.70 -0.82 76.00
C CYS A 129 -45.73 -0.04 76.90
N ASN A 130 -44.76 -0.75 77.49
CA ASN A 130 -43.63 -0.14 78.21
C ASN A 130 -42.34 -0.20 77.41
N ASN A 131 -42.17 -1.24 76.60
CA ASN A 131 -40.99 -1.44 75.77
C ASN A 131 -41.33 -2.16 74.46
N ALA A 132 -40.37 -2.18 73.53
CA ALA A 132 -40.51 -2.79 72.20
C ALA A 132 -40.94 -4.27 72.22
N PHE A 133 -40.53 -5.04 73.24
CA PHE A 133 -40.84 -6.47 73.34
C PHE A 133 -42.35 -6.72 73.55
N ASP A 134 -43.04 -5.77 74.17
CA ASP A 134 -44.48 -5.86 74.43
C ASP A 134 -45.30 -5.81 73.13
N CYS A 135 -44.76 -5.28 72.03
CA CYS A 135 -45.50 -5.02 70.79
C CYS A 135 -45.23 -6.07 69.71
N SER A 136 -46.27 -6.50 68.99
CA SER A 136 -46.13 -7.39 67.84
C SER A 136 -45.30 -6.75 66.72
N SER A 137 -45.39 -5.43 66.57
CA SER A 137 -44.57 -4.63 65.65
C SER A 137 -43.11 -4.50 66.08
N GLY A 138 -42.80 -4.75 67.36
CA GLY A 138 -41.50 -4.44 67.94
C GLY A 138 -41.28 -2.95 68.21
N VAL A 139 -42.29 -2.09 67.99
CA VAL A 139 -42.16 -0.63 68.13
C VAL A 139 -43.06 -0.14 69.25
N CYS A 140 -42.45 0.26 70.37
CA CYS A 140 -43.14 0.96 71.45
C CYS A 140 -42.70 2.42 71.48
N SER A 141 -43.58 3.33 71.08
CA SER A 141 -43.32 4.78 71.10
C SER A 141 -44.48 5.52 71.75
N ALA A 142 -44.17 6.50 72.59
CA ALA A 142 -45.14 7.20 73.43
C ALA A 142 -46.04 6.25 74.26
N ASN A 143 -45.45 5.13 74.75
CA ASN A 143 -46.13 4.06 75.50
C ASN A 143 -47.27 3.37 74.72
N ILE A 144 -47.24 3.43 73.38
CA ILE A 144 -48.23 2.80 72.51
C ILE A 144 -47.49 1.98 71.44
N CYS A 145 -47.95 0.76 71.19
CA CYS A 145 -47.50 -0.08 70.10
C CYS A 145 -47.83 0.61 68.77
N GLN A 146 -46.80 1.01 68.04
CA GLN A 146 -46.98 1.68 66.75
C GLN A 146 -47.18 0.65 65.65
N ILE A 147 -47.91 1.06 64.61
CA ILE A 147 -47.94 0.35 63.34
C ILE A 147 -46.51 0.40 62.79
N PRO A 148 -45.94 -0.75 62.38
CA PRO A 148 -44.57 -0.78 61.90
C PRO A 148 -44.45 0.00 60.59
N THR A 149 -43.35 0.74 60.42
CA THR A 149 -43.06 1.56 59.24
C THR A 149 -41.59 1.40 58.86
N CYS A 150 -41.23 1.70 57.62
CA CYS A 150 -39.85 1.61 57.16
C CYS A 150 -38.82 2.54 57.86
N MET A 151 -39.21 3.30 58.88
CA MET A 151 -38.40 4.31 59.57
C MET A 151 -38.69 4.31 61.08
N ASP A 152 -38.96 3.15 61.66
CA ASP A 152 -39.37 2.98 63.06
C ASP A 152 -38.24 2.52 64.01
N GLY A 153 -37.03 2.35 63.50
CA GLY A 153 -35.82 2.04 64.25
C GLY A 153 -35.61 0.56 64.54
N VAL A 154 -36.43 -0.34 64.00
CA VAL A 154 -36.27 -1.79 64.17
C VAL A 154 -36.36 -2.51 62.83
N GLN A 155 -35.58 -3.56 62.64
CA GLN A 155 -35.68 -4.39 61.44
C GLN A 155 -36.97 -5.22 61.48
N ASN A 156 -38.02 -4.79 60.78
CA ASN A 156 -39.30 -5.48 60.74
C ASN A 156 -39.90 -5.54 59.32
N GLN A 157 -41.07 -6.16 59.19
CA GLN A 157 -41.75 -6.35 57.89
C GLN A 157 -40.84 -7.00 56.83
N ASN A 158 -40.63 -6.33 55.69
CA ASN A 158 -39.84 -6.82 54.56
C ASN A 158 -38.44 -6.15 54.48
N GLU A 159 -38.02 -5.46 55.55
CA GLU A 159 -36.72 -4.79 55.62
C GLU A 159 -35.55 -5.79 55.65
N THR A 160 -34.50 -5.49 54.89
CA THR A 160 -33.28 -6.31 54.89
C THR A 160 -32.26 -5.85 55.92
N ASP A 161 -32.33 -4.59 56.35
CA ASP A 161 -31.64 -4.02 57.50
C ASP A 161 -32.55 -2.99 58.17
N VAL A 162 -32.22 -2.53 59.38
CA VAL A 162 -33.02 -1.57 60.15
C VAL A 162 -33.37 -0.35 59.30
N ASP A 163 -34.66 -0.11 59.09
CA ASP A 163 -35.24 1.03 58.35
C ASP A 163 -34.90 1.07 56.84
N CYS A 164 -34.53 -0.06 56.22
CA CYS A 164 -34.24 -0.09 54.78
C CYS A 164 -34.33 -1.48 54.13
N GLY A 165 -34.45 -1.47 52.80
CA GLY A 165 -34.45 -2.68 51.97
C GLY A 165 -35.81 -3.35 51.85
N GLY A 166 -35.95 -4.28 50.90
CA GLY A 166 -37.25 -4.80 50.48
C GLY A 166 -37.96 -3.89 49.47
N GLU A 167 -39.08 -4.35 48.92
CA GLU A 167 -39.77 -3.66 47.82
C GLU A 167 -40.47 -2.35 48.24
N GLU A 168 -40.93 -2.28 49.48
CA GLU A 168 -41.78 -1.17 49.98
C GLU A 168 -40.99 -0.05 50.67
N CYS A 169 -39.75 -0.33 51.10
CA CYS A 169 -38.93 0.60 51.86
C CYS A 169 -37.85 1.27 50.99
N SER A 170 -37.28 2.36 51.51
CA SER A 170 -36.11 2.97 50.85
C SER A 170 -34.94 2.01 50.82
N LYS A 171 -34.18 2.07 49.73
CA LYS A 171 -32.96 1.27 49.56
C LYS A 171 -31.93 1.59 50.64
N CYS A 172 -31.25 0.56 51.10
CA CYS A 172 -30.19 0.64 52.09
C CYS A 172 -28.95 1.38 51.57
N PRO A 173 -28.32 2.24 52.39
CA PRO A 173 -26.99 2.77 52.11
C PRO A 173 -25.93 1.66 52.19
N ASP A 174 -24.74 1.93 51.66
CA ASP A 174 -23.60 1.01 51.74
C ASP A 174 -23.31 0.58 53.19
N THR A 175 -22.74 -0.61 53.37
CA THR A 175 -22.44 -1.33 54.62
C THR A 175 -23.63 -1.95 55.37
N ARG A 176 -24.85 -1.78 54.85
CA ARG A 176 -26.08 -2.36 55.40
C ARG A 176 -26.40 -3.73 54.82
N ALA A 177 -27.18 -4.53 55.52
CA ALA A 177 -27.57 -5.86 55.09
C ALA A 177 -28.57 -5.83 53.92
N CYS A 178 -28.42 -6.78 53.00
CA CYS A 178 -29.27 -6.94 51.81
C CYS A 178 -29.44 -8.41 51.46
N PHE A 179 -30.52 -8.74 50.73
CA PHE A 179 -30.68 -10.07 50.12
C PHE A 179 -30.63 -10.01 48.60
N ASN A 180 -31.02 -8.87 48.02
CA ASN A 180 -31.04 -8.63 46.60
C ASN A 180 -30.34 -7.30 46.25
N PRO A 181 -29.78 -7.19 45.04
CA PRO A 181 -29.23 -5.93 44.53
C PRO A 181 -30.20 -4.74 44.61
N SER A 182 -31.53 -4.99 44.49
CA SER A 182 -32.57 -3.97 44.59
C SER A 182 -32.67 -3.30 45.96
N ASP A 183 -32.25 -4.00 47.02
CA ASP A 183 -32.28 -3.51 48.38
C ASP A 183 -31.24 -2.41 48.61
N CYS A 184 -30.19 -2.36 47.79
CA CYS A 184 -29.07 -1.43 47.94
C CYS A 184 -29.22 -0.20 47.06
N SER A 185 -28.93 0.97 47.63
CA SER A 185 -28.92 2.24 46.91
C SER A 185 -27.88 2.26 45.78
N SER A 186 -26.75 1.58 45.98
CA SER A 186 -25.73 1.30 44.95
C SER A 186 -26.18 0.33 43.86
N GLY A 187 -27.20 -0.49 44.14
CA GLY A 187 -27.58 -1.62 43.29
C GLY A 187 -26.65 -2.83 43.44
N VAL A 188 -25.73 -2.84 44.42
CA VAL A 188 -24.74 -3.89 44.63
C VAL A 188 -25.00 -4.56 45.97
N CYS A 189 -25.38 -5.84 45.93
CA CYS A 189 -25.50 -6.68 47.13
C CYS A 189 -24.49 -7.83 47.04
N SER A 190 -23.42 -7.76 47.82
CA SER A 190 -22.33 -8.73 47.82
C SER A 190 -22.10 -9.23 49.25
N ALA A 191 -22.01 -10.55 49.41
CA ALA A 191 -21.87 -11.20 50.72
C ALA A 191 -22.92 -10.72 51.76
N ASP A 192 -24.17 -10.58 51.31
CA ASP A 192 -25.33 -10.10 52.08
C ASP A 192 -25.18 -8.66 52.62
N ILE A 193 -24.29 -7.86 52.03
CA ILE A 193 -24.01 -6.47 52.40
C ILE A 193 -24.06 -5.57 51.16
N CYS A 194 -24.67 -4.38 51.31
CA CYS A 194 -24.63 -3.34 50.31
C CYS A 194 -23.22 -2.77 50.19
N GLU A 195 -22.59 -2.94 49.04
CA GLU A 195 -21.25 -2.40 48.80
C GLU A 195 -21.31 -1.11 47.98
N ALA A 196 -20.30 -0.27 48.15
CA ALA A 196 -20.12 0.90 47.30
C ALA A 196 -19.94 0.43 45.84
N PRO A 197 -20.53 1.13 44.87
CA PRO A 197 -20.44 0.72 43.48
C PRO A 197 -18.98 0.77 43.01
N SER A 198 -18.57 -0.18 42.19
CA SER A 198 -17.22 -0.32 41.66
C SER A 198 -17.26 -0.85 40.23
N CYS A 199 -16.21 -0.64 39.44
CA CYS A 199 -16.18 -1.11 38.05
C CYS A 199 -16.14 -2.64 37.87
N MET A 200 -16.29 -3.43 38.93
CA MET A 200 -16.18 -4.90 38.93
C MET A 200 -17.20 -5.53 39.90
N ASP A 201 -18.36 -4.90 40.08
CA ASP A 201 -19.40 -5.30 41.03
C ASP A 201 -20.55 -6.10 40.41
N GLY A 202 -20.50 -6.39 39.11
CA GLY A 202 -21.45 -7.23 38.39
C GLY A 202 -22.70 -6.48 37.92
N VAL A 203 -22.78 -5.16 38.08
CA VAL A 203 -23.93 -4.36 37.64
C VAL A 203 -23.49 -3.13 36.87
N LYS A 204 -24.21 -2.79 35.80
CA LYS A 204 -23.93 -1.56 35.04
C LYS A 204 -24.28 -0.32 35.86
N ASN A 205 -23.29 0.35 36.43
CA ASN A 205 -23.49 1.56 37.24
C ASN A 205 -22.42 2.64 36.95
N GLN A 206 -22.49 3.76 37.67
CA GLN A 206 -21.57 4.90 37.50
C GLN A 206 -21.41 5.32 36.02
N ASP A 207 -20.17 5.45 35.54
CA ASP A 207 -19.82 5.86 34.17
C ASP A 207 -19.65 4.67 33.21
N GLU A 208 -19.97 3.45 33.65
CA GLU A 208 -19.83 2.24 32.85
C GLU A 208 -20.69 2.24 31.59
N THR A 209 -20.10 1.78 30.48
CA THR A 209 -20.82 1.66 29.21
C THR A 209 -21.42 0.28 29.01
N ASP A 210 -20.82 -0.75 29.60
CA ASP A 210 -21.39 -2.10 29.76
C ASP A 210 -21.09 -2.61 31.18
N VAL A 211 -21.67 -3.75 31.57
CA VAL A 211 -21.45 -4.31 32.93
C VAL A 211 -19.96 -4.51 33.20
N ASP A 212 -19.45 -3.87 34.26
CA ASP A 212 -18.05 -3.94 34.72
C ASP A 212 -17.00 -3.36 33.75
N CYS A 213 -17.40 -2.49 32.80
CA CYS A 213 -16.45 -1.91 31.86
C CYS A 213 -16.90 -0.58 31.20
N GLY A 214 -15.90 0.13 30.68
CA GLY A 214 -16.07 1.38 29.95
C GLY A 214 -16.28 2.58 30.87
N GLY A 215 -16.17 3.79 30.32
CA GLY A 215 -16.13 5.00 31.13
C GLY A 215 -14.75 5.33 31.69
N GLU A 216 -14.65 6.46 32.38
CA GLU A 216 -13.38 6.97 32.89
C GLU A 216 -13.01 6.27 34.21
N GLY A 217 -11.85 5.61 34.23
CA GLY A 217 -11.34 4.94 35.45
C GLY A 217 -11.71 3.46 35.58
N CYS A 218 -12.56 2.92 34.70
CA CYS A 218 -12.90 1.51 34.64
C CYS A 218 -12.05 0.73 33.61
N PRO A 219 -11.98 -0.61 33.72
CA PRO A 219 -11.41 -1.45 32.69
C PRO A 219 -12.12 -1.23 31.34
N LYS A 220 -11.38 -1.35 30.25
CA LYS A 220 -11.96 -1.21 28.91
C LYS A 220 -12.78 -2.45 28.55
N CYS A 221 -13.89 -2.23 27.87
CA CYS A 221 -14.78 -3.26 27.38
C CYS A 221 -14.12 -4.14 26.30
N ALA A 222 -14.46 -5.43 26.31
CA ALA A 222 -14.10 -6.38 25.29
C ALA A 222 -14.91 -6.15 24.00
N ASP A 223 -14.51 -6.79 22.90
CA ASP A 223 -15.28 -6.76 21.66
C ASP A 223 -16.71 -7.28 21.90
N THR A 224 -17.69 -6.74 21.16
CA THR A 224 -19.13 -7.01 21.26
C THR A 224 -19.87 -6.38 22.46
N GLN A 225 -19.16 -5.79 23.42
CA GLN A 225 -19.76 -5.06 24.53
C GLN A 225 -20.15 -3.62 24.15
N VAL A 226 -21.06 -3.03 24.93
CA VAL A 226 -21.60 -1.69 24.70
C VAL A 226 -20.58 -0.61 25.06
N CYS A 227 -20.42 0.37 24.19
CA CYS A 227 -19.52 1.51 24.36
C CYS A 227 -20.21 2.83 23.99
N ARG A 228 -19.67 3.94 24.47
CA ARG A 228 -20.11 5.29 24.07
C ARG A 228 -19.02 6.03 23.30
N ARG A 229 -17.76 5.74 23.60
CA ARG A 229 -16.59 6.41 23.03
C ARG A 229 -15.49 5.38 22.73
N PRO A 230 -14.61 5.66 21.75
CA PRO A 230 -13.47 4.81 21.42
C PRO A 230 -12.61 4.34 22.63
N PRO A 231 -12.30 5.20 23.64
CA PRO A 231 -11.50 4.77 24.79
C PRO A 231 -12.15 3.73 25.69
N ASP A 232 -13.47 3.57 25.62
CA ASP A 232 -14.22 2.59 26.41
C ASP A 232 -13.87 1.16 25.95
N CYS A 233 -13.40 0.99 24.71
CA CYS A 233 -13.11 -0.31 24.12
C CYS A 233 -11.63 -0.66 24.21
N SER A 234 -11.33 -1.92 24.53
CA SER A 234 -9.98 -2.47 24.52
C SER A 234 -9.34 -2.37 23.13
N SER A 235 -10.13 -2.55 22.07
CA SER A 235 -9.74 -2.32 20.67
C SER A 235 -9.51 -0.85 20.31
N GLY A 236 -10.04 0.08 21.11
CA GLY A 236 -10.08 1.49 20.77
C GLY A 236 -11.14 1.84 19.72
N VAL A 237 -12.01 0.91 19.31
CA VAL A 237 -13.00 1.11 18.24
C VAL A 237 -14.41 0.98 18.80
N CYS A 238 -15.14 2.10 18.80
CA CYS A 238 -16.54 2.14 19.19
C CYS A 238 -17.41 2.58 18.02
N THR A 239 -18.09 1.63 17.37
CA THR A 239 -18.95 1.89 16.20
C THR A 239 -20.34 1.35 16.48
N SER A 240 -21.37 2.16 16.20
CA SER A 240 -22.77 1.81 16.48
C SER A 240 -23.02 1.47 17.97
N ASN A 241 -22.30 2.13 18.87
CA ASN A 241 -22.32 1.91 20.33
C ASN A 241 -21.87 0.50 20.78
N ILE A 242 -21.09 -0.20 19.95
CA ILE A 242 -20.55 -1.53 20.26
C ILE A 242 -19.06 -1.56 19.97
N CYS A 243 -18.28 -2.11 20.91
CA CYS A 243 -16.86 -2.35 20.71
C CYS A 243 -16.65 -3.33 19.56
N GLN A 244 -15.96 -2.89 18.52
CA GLN A 244 -15.68 -3.75 17.37
C GLN A 244 -14.33 -4.43 17.55
N THR A 245 -14.23 -5.64 17.00
CA THR A 245 -12.94 -6.29 16.78
C THR A 245 -12.05 -5.36 15.96
N PRO A 246 -10.80 -5.13 16.39
CA PRO A 246 -9.91 -4.23 15.68
C PRO A 246 -9.62 -4.76 14.27
N SER A 247 -9.48 -3.87 13.29
CA SER A 247 -9.25 -4.20 11.89
C SER A 247 -8.41 -3.10 11.23
N CYS A 248 -7.68 -3.44 10.17
CA CYS A 248 -6.79 -2.49 9.49
C CYS A 248 -7.48 -1.28 8.81
N MET A 249 -8.77 -1.05 9.02
CA MET A 249 -9.58 0.02 8.39
C MET A 249 -10.64 0.55 9.38
N ASP A 250 -10.33 0.56 10.68
CA ASP A 250 -11.25 0.94 11.75
C ASP A 250 -11.10 2.38 12.26
N GLY A 251 -10.14 3.14 11.71
CA GLY A 251 -9.92 4.55 12.00
C GLY A 251 -9.00 4.83 13.17
N VAL A 252 -8.38 3.81 13.79
CA VAL A 252 -7.47 3.99 14.93
C VAL A 252 -6.22 3.14 14.77
N LYS A 253 -5.07 3.66 15.22
CA LYS A 253 -3.82 2.90 15.22
C LYS A 253 -3.86 1.79 16.27
N ASN A 254 -4.09 0.55 15.86
CA ASN A 254 -4.13 -0.62 16.75
C ASN A 254 -3.46 -1.86 16.11
N GLN A 255 -3.47 -2.99 16.81
CA GLN A 255 -2.79 -4.24 16.38
C GLN A 255 -1.34 -4.01 15.91
N ASP A 256 -0.97 -4.52 14.74
CA ASP A 256 0.37 -4.44 14.16
C ASP A 256 0.56 -3.21 13.25
N GLU A 257 -0.41 -2.29 13.21
CA GLU A 257 -0.37 -1.11 12.36
C GLU A 257 0.78 -0.17 12.71
N THR A 258 1.46 0.34 11.68
CA THR A 258 2.53 1.31 11.85
C THR A 258 2.04 2.76 11.80
N ASP A 259 0.94 3.01 11.09
CA ASP A 259 0.15 4.24 11.13
C ASP A 259 -1.34 3.90 11.09
N VAL A 260 -2.23 4.87 11.34
CA VAL A 260 -3.68 4.64 11.37
C VAL A 260 -4.15 3.96 10.07
N ASP A 261 -4.76 2.78 10.20
CA ASP A 261 -5.33 1.97 9.12
C ASP A 261 -4.30 1.43 8.10
N CYS A 262 -3.00 1.37 8.44
CA CYS A 262 -1.99 0.88 7.50
C CYS A 262 -0.68 0.38 8.14
N GLY A 263 0.04 -0.43 7.36
CA GLY A 263 1.35 -0.97 7.71
C GLY A 263 1.26 -2.14 8.69
N GLY A 264 2.36 -2.90 8.83
CA GLY A 264 2.34 -4.16 9.58
C GLY A 264 1.90 -5.38 8.77
N GLU A 265 1.91 -6.54 9.41
CA GLU A 265 1.62 -7.81 8.76
C GLU A 265 0.10 -8.00 8.58
N GLY A 266 -0.34 -8.19 7.33
CA GLY A 266 -1.77 -8.43 7.02
C GLY A 266 -2.61 -7.17 6.77
N CYS A 267 -2.06 -5.97 6.95
CA CYS A 267 -2.72 -4.71 6.65
C CYS A 267 -2.32 -4.14 5.28
N PRO A 268 -3.14 -3.23 4.70
CA PRO A 268 -2.75 -2.46 3.53
C PRO A 268 -1.47 -1.66 3.80
N LYS A 269 -0.65 -1.49 2.76
CA LYS A 269 0.55 -0.66 2.85
C LYS A 269 0.17 0.80 3.01
N CYS A 270 0.93 1.51 3.84
CA CYS A 270 0.79 2.93 4.06
C CYS A 270 1.19 3.76 2.84
N ASP A 271 0.43 4.83 2.62
CA ASP A 271 0.80 5.89 1.68
C ASP A 271 2.05 6.65 2.13
N ASP A 272 2.62 7.43 1.22
CA ASP A 272 3.78 8.26 1.51
C ASP A 272 3.50 9.23 2.67
N THR A 273 4.54 9.63 3.38
CA THR A 273 4.56 10.48 4.59
C THR A 273 3.96 9.86 5.86
N LYS A 274 3.37 8.67 5.78
CA LYS A 274 2.87 7.90 6.93
C LYS A 274 3.98 7.24 7.73
N VAL A 275 3.67 6.90 8.98
CA VAL A 275 4.63 6.24 9.89
C VAL A 275 4.80 4.76 9.53
N CYS A 276 6.03 4.30 9.49
CA CYS A 276 6.40 2.92 9.17
C CYS A 276 7.47 2.38 10.12
N ARG A 277 7.61 1.06 10.16
CA ARG A 277 8.71 0.39 10.88
C ARG A 277 9.65 -0.32 9.91
N ASN A 278 9.11 -0.92 8.86
CA ASN A 278 9.80 -1.66 7.83
C ASN A 278 9.43 -1.13 6.45
N ALA A 279 10.30 -1.36 5.47
CA ALA A 279 10.05 -1.07 4.06
C ALA A 279 8.75 -1.71 3.53
N SER A 280 8.41 -2.91 4.01
CA SER A 280 7.17 -3.63 3.66
C SER A 280 5.89 -2.87 3.99
N ASP A 281 5.96 -1.98 4.98
CA ASP A 281 4.80 -1.23 5.48
C ASP A 281 4.39 -0.12 4.52
N CYS A 282 5.27 0.31 3.61
CA CYS A 282 5.05 1.44 2.72
C CYS A 282 4.70 0.99 1.30
N SER A 283 3.76 1.67 0.66
CA SER A 283 3.44 1.47 -0.76
C SER A 283 4.65 1.74 -1.66
N SER A 284 5.48 2.71 -1.28
CA SER A 284 6.79 3.03 -1.88
C SER A 284 7.89 1.99 -1.63
N ALA A 285 7.63 0.99 -0.78
CA ALA A 285 8.62 0.03 -0.30
C ALA A 285 9.81 0.67 0.43
N MET A 286 9.66 1.90 0.94
CA MET A 286 10.75 2.63 1.61
C MET A 286 10.33 3.21 2.94
N CYS A 287 10.98 2.75 4.01
CA CYS A 287 10.83 3.31 5.34
C CYS A 287 12.14 3.95 5.79
N VAL A 288 12.21 5.28 5.80
CA VAL A 288 13.39 6.02 6.24
C VAL A 288 13.01 6.96 7.37
N SER A 289 13.76 6.91 8.48
CA SER A 289 13.46 7.66 9.70
C SER A 289 12.03 7.45 10.22
N ASN A 290 11.53 6.21 10.11
CA ASN A 290 10.16 5.79 10.47
C ASN A 290 9.05 6.46 9.66
N ILE A 291 9.35 6.97 8.46
CA ILE A 291 8.37 7.59 7.56
C ILE A 291 8.47 6.97 6.17
N CYS A 292 7.31 6.64 5.59
CA CYS A 292 7.20 6.20 4.20
C CYS A 292 7.65 7.34 3.29
N GLN A 293 8.78 7.16 2.63
CA GLN A 293 9.31 8.21 1.76
C GLN A 293 8.54 8.25 0.45
N ILE A 294 8.38 9.47 -0.08
CA ILE A 294 7.86 9.66 -1.43
C ILE A 294 8.87 8.99 -2.38
N PRO A 295 8.44 8.00 -3.17
CA PRO A 295 9.34 7.29 -4.06
C PRO A 295 9.88 8.25 -5.12
N SER A 296 11.13 8.05 -5.50
CA SER A 296 11.81 8.85 -6.52
C SER A 296 12.70 7.94 -7.33
N CYS A 297 12.97 8.28 -8.59
CA CYS A 297 13.81 7.45 -9.45
C CYS A 297 15.29 7.29 -9.02
N MET A 298 15.67 7.79 -7.84
CA MET A 298 17.04 7.74 -7.30
C MET A 298 16.98 7.48 -5.79
N ASP A 299 16.21 6.48 -5.39
CA ASP A 299 15.94 6.15 -4.00
C ASP A 299 16.48 4.79 -3.53
N GLY A 300 17.09 4.01 -4.44
CA GLY A 300 17.76 2.75 -4.15
C GLY A 300 16.84 1.54 -4.11
N VAL A 301 15.57 1.66 -4.50
CA VAL A 301 14.65 0.52 -4.58
C VAL A 301 13.86 0.53 -5.89
N LYS A 302 13.51 -0.65 -6.40
CA LYS A 302 12.72 -0.79 -7.62
C LYS A 302 11.23 -0.44 -7.36
N ASN A 303 10.80 0.78 -7.70
CA ASN A 303 9.41 1.23 -7.49
C ASN A 303 8.87 2.09 -8.66
N GLN A 304 7.65 2.64 -8.54
CA GLN A 304 7.03 3.59 -9.50
C GLN A 304 7.13 3.30 -11.02
N GLY A 305 7.18 2.03 -11.41
CA GLY A 305 7.26 1.62 -12.81
C GLY A 305 8.67 1.52 -13.38
N GLU A 306 9.69 1.62 -12.54
CA GLU A 306 11.08 1.30 -12.87
C GLU A 306 11.23 -0.13 -13.39
N THR A 307 12.11 -0.30 -14.38
CA THR A 307 12.42 -1.63 -14.91
C THR A 307 13.64 -2.25 -14.23
N ASP A 308 14.54 -1.45 -13.65
CA ASP A 308 15.54 -1.84 -12.65
C ASP A 308 15.69 -0.78 -11.56
N VAL A 309 16.38 -1.06 -10.47
CA VAL A 309 16.54 -0.12 -9.35
C VAL A 309 17.05 1.23 -9.85
N ASP A 310 16.30 2.30 -9.58
CA ASP A 310 16.59 3.69 -9.93
C ASP A 310 16.65 4.00 -11.45
N CYS A 311 16.10 3.13 -12.30
CA CYS A 311 16.13 3.36 -13.74
C CYS A 311 15.03 2.64 -14.55
N GLY A 312 14.81 3.16 -15.76
CA GLY A 312 13.90 2.60 -16.76
C GLY A 312 12.42 2.93 -16.53
N GLY A 313 11.56 2.56 -17.48
CA GLY A 313 10.18 3.04 -17.51
C GLY A 313 10.06 4.44 -18.12
N GLU A 314 8.86 5.02 -18.10
CA GLU A 314 8.58 6.28 -18.81
C GLU A 314 9.10 7.54 -18.08
N VAL A 315 9.18 7.50 -16.75
CA VAL A 315 9.45 8.68 -15.91
C VAL A 315 10.91 8.78 -15.48
N CYS A 316 11.58 7.63 -15.33
CA CYS A 316 12.91 7.56 -14.72
C CYS A 316 14.05 7.65 -15.72
N PRO A 317 15.28 7.96 -15.26
CA PRO A 317 16.47 7.93 -16.10
C PRO A 317 16.65 6.56 -16.76
N LYS A 318 17.27 6.53 -17.94
CA LYS A 318 17.55 5.28 -18.64
C LYS A 318 18.58 4.45 -17.88
N CYS A 319 18.38 3.13 -17.90
CA CYS A 319 19.28 2.14 -17.36
C CYS A 319 20.57 2.01 -18.18
N TYR A 320 21.67 1.77 -17.48
CA TYR A 320 22.97 1.41 -18.04
C TYR A 320 23.01 -0.08 -18.41
N ASP A 321 24.09 -0.46 -19.10
CA ASP A 321 24.30 -1.84 -19.52
C ASP A 321 24.26 -2.81 -18.32
N THR A 322 23.79 -4.04 -18.55
CA THR A 322 23.57 -5.12 -17.56
C THR A 322 22.39 -4.94 -16.60
N GLN A 323 21.75 -3.77 -16.59
CA GLN A 323 20.52 -3.52 -15.82
C GLN A 323 19.27 -4.06 -16.54
N VAL A 324 18.22 -4.35 -15.78
CA VAL A 324 16.97 -4.92 -16.29
C VAL A 324 16.16 -3.88 -17.07
N CYS A 325 15.57 -4.27 -18.20
CA CYS A 325 14.73 -3.42 -19.03
C CYS A 325 13.45 -4.15 -19.45
N GLY A 326 12.38 -3.38 -19.67
CA GLY A 326 11.13 -3.86 -20.27
C GLY A 326 11.05 -3.55 -21.77
N ASN A 327 11.71 -2.49 -22.23
CA ASN A 327 11.78 -2.13 -23.64
C ASN A 327 13.05 -1.33 -23.97
N ALA A 328 13.30 -1.08 -25.25
CA ALA A 328 14.48 -0.37 -25.76
C ALA A 328 14.64 1.06 -25.21
N LEU A 329 13.55 1.78 -24.94
CA LEU A 329 13.59 3.16 -24.42
C LEU A 329 14.12 3.23 -23.00
N ASP A 330 14.02 2.14 -22.24
CA ASP A 330 14.54 2.04 -20.89
C ASP A 330 16.06 2.06 -20.85
N CYS A 331 16.75 1.70 -21.94
CA CYS A 331 18.21 1.56 -21.96
C CYS A 331 18.89 2.79 -22.57
N TYR A 332 20.01 3.22 -21.98
CA TYR A 332 20.83 4.29 -22.54
C TYR A 332 21.35 3.92 -23.93
N SER A 333 21.70 2.65 -24.14
CA SER A 333 22.09 2.08 -25.44
C SER A 333 20.96 2.03 -26.46
N GLY A 334 19.69 2.09 -26.03
CA GLY A 334 18.54 1.81 -26.88
C GLY A 334 18.32 0.32 -27.17
N VAL A 335 19.11 -0.59 -26.55
CA VAL A 335 19.06 -2.03 -26.82
C VAL A 335 18.61 -2.78 -25.58
N CYS A 336 17.38 -3.32 -25.63
CA CYS A 336 16.87 -4.23 -24.61
C CYS A 336 16.75 -5.63 -25.19
N SER A 337 17.63 -6.55 -24.77
CA SER A 337 17.61 -7.95 -25.22
C SER A 337 17.62 -8.89 -24.03
N ALA A 338 16.74 -9.89 -24.06
CA ALA A 338 16.51 -10.81 -22.94
C ALA A 338 16.20 -10.09 -21.61
N ASN A 339 15.45 -8.98 -21.66
CA ASN A 339 15.12 -8.10 -20.54
C ASN A 339 16.33 -7.46 -19.84
N ILE A 340 17.47 -7.34 -20.53
CA ILE A 340 18.69 -6.71 -20.01
C ILE A 340 19.20 -5.69 -21.02
N CYS A 341 19.55 -4.50 -20.55
CA CYS A 341 20.21 -3.48 -21.36
C CYS A 341 21.57 -4.00 -21.83
N GLN A 342 21.72 -4.11 -23.14
CA GLN A 342 22.97 -4.57 -23.73
C GLN A 342 23.86 -3.37 -24.05
N ALA A 343 25.16 -3.60 -23.96
CA ALA A 343 26.13 -2.67 -24.51
C ALA A 343 25.83 -2.44 -26.00
N PRO A 344 25.88 -1.18 -26.45
CA PRO A 344 25.59 -0.88 -27.84
C PRO A 344 26.64 -1.56 -28.73
N SER A 345 26.22 -2.02 -29.90
CA SER A 345 27.08 -2.70 -30.87
C SER A 345 26.66 -2.33 -32.28
N CYS A 346 27.58 -2.38 -33.24
CA CYS A 346 27.29 -1.99 -34.63
C CYS A 346 26.25 -2.88 -35.37
N MET A 347 25.64 -3.86 -34.69
CA MET A 347 24.71 -4.84 -35.25
C MET A 347 23.58 -5.14 -34.24
N ASP A 348 23.14 -4.13 -33.49
CA ASP A 348 22.14 -4.24 -32.43
C ASP A 348 20.71 -3.82 -32.84
N GLY A 349 20.53 -3.38 -34.08
CA GLY A 349 19.24 -3.03 -34.68
C GLY A 349 18.75 -1.62 -34.38
N VAL A 350 19.56 -0.77 -33.73
CA VAL A 350 19.22 0.63 -33.45
C VAL A 350 20.34 1.56 -33.90
N GLN A 351 19.99 2.78 -34.34
CA GLN A 351 21.00 3.78 -34.67
C GLN A 351 21.55 4.38 -33.37
N ASN A 352 22.69 3.89 -32.90
CA ASN A 352 23.36 4.38 -31.70
C ASN A 352 24.87 4.55 -31.93
N GLN A 353 25.61 4.97 -30.89
CA GLN A 353 27.03 5.28 -31.00
C GLN A 353 27.34 6.25 -32.17
N ASN A 354 28.43 6.04 -32.91
CA ASN A 354 28.85 6.87 -34.04
C ASN A 354 28.26 6.37 -35.38
N GLU A 355 27.20 5.56 -35.36
CA GLU A 355 26.54 5.07 -36.58
C GLU A 355 25.84 6.20 -37.34
N THR A 356 25.96 6.16 -38.67
CA THR A 356 25.27 7.13 -39.53
C THR A 356 23.89 6.66 -39.97
N ASP A 357 23.65 5.35 -39.96
CA ASP A 357 22.34 4.70 -40.12
C ASP A 357 22.32 3.42 -39.26
N VAL A 358 21.14 2.83 -39.02
CA VAL A 358 20.98 1.63 -38.18
C VAL A 358 21.96 0.53 -38.61
N ASP A 359 22.83 0.11 -37.68
CA ASP A 359 23.84 -0.94 -37.82
C ASP A 359 24.96 -0.65 -38.84
N CYS A 360 25.17 0.62 -39.23
CA CYS A 360 26.22 0.96 -40.19
C CYS A 360 26.73 2.41 -40.16
N GLY A 361 27.94 2.60 -40.69
CA GLY A 361 28.58 3.91 -40.86
C GLY A 361 29.30 4.42 -39.61
N GLY A 362 30.11 5.47 -39.76
CA GLY A 362 31.08 5.87 -38.76
C GLY A 362 32.41 5.12 -38.88
N GLU A 363 33.35 5.39 -37.96
CA GLU A 363 34.74 4.89 -38.08
C GLU A 363 34.91 3.44 -37.60
N GLU A 364 34.09 3.00 -36.64
CA GLU A 364 34.23 1.69 -35.96
C GLU A 364 33.25 0.62 -36.48
N CYS A 365 32.23 1.02 -37.24
CA CYS A 365 31.16 0.12 -37.68
C CYS A 365 31.28 -0.29 -39.16
N PRO A 366 30.62 -1.39 -39.58
CA PRO A 366 30.56 -1.79 -40.97
C PRO A 366 30.02 -0.65 -41.86
N LYS A 367 30.55 -0.54 -43.08
CA LYS A 367 30.10 0.47 -44.03
C LYS A 367 28.68 0.22 -44.49
N CYS A 368 27.90 1.29 -44.57
CA CYS A 368 26.53 1.30 -45.03
C CYS A 368 26.40 0.90 -46.50
N ALA A 369 25.40 0.05 -46.76
CA ALA A 369 24.96 -0.27 -48.12
C ALA A 369 24.33 0.95 -48.80
N ASN A 370 24.12 0.89 -50.11
CA ASN A 370 23.44 1.96 -50.84
C ASN A 370 22.03 2.21 -50.27
N THR A 371 21.52 3.44 -50.39
CA THR A 371 20.26 3.98 -49.84
C THR A 371 20.24 4.28 -48.33
N LYS A 372 21.30 3.92 -47.61
CA LYS A 372 21.46 4.20 -46.18
C LYS A 372 22.05 5.59 -45.94
N VAL A 373 21.78 6.16 -44.77
CA VAL A 373 22.23 7.49 -44.36
C VAL A 373 23.74 7.51 -44.09
N CYS A 374 24.40 8.57 -44.54
CA CYS A 374 25.84 8.79 -44.35
C CYS A 374 26.14 10.27 -44.10
N TYR A 375 27.27 10.55 -43.46
CA TYR A 375 27.79 11.92 -43.30
C TYR A 375 29.19 12.10 -43.90
N ARG A 376 29.89 11.00 -44.15
CA ARG A 376 31.20 10.94 -44.77
C ARG A 376 31.22 9.87 -45.85
N THR A 377 32.08 10.04 -46.84
CA THR A 377 32.32 9.03 -47.89
C THR A 377 32.84 7.70 -47.31
N SER A 378 33.53 7.74 -46.17
CA SER A 378 33.98 6.55 -45.44
C SER A 378 32.85 5.66 -44.94
N ASP A 379 31.67 6.23 -44.71
CA ASP A 379 30.53 5.54 -44.13
C ASP A 379 29.89 4.57 -45.13
N CYS A 380 30.06 4.80 -46.43
CA CYS A 380 29.42 4.02 -47.49
C CYS A 380 30.32 2.93 -48.04
N SER A 381 29.77 1.74 -48.28
CA SER A 381 30.50 0.64 -48.93
C SER A 381 30.93 1.02 -50.35
N SER A 382 30.18 1.90 -51.01
CA SER A 382 30.49 2.48 -52.32
C SER A 382 31.59 3.55 -52.28
N GLY A 383 31.90 4.10 -51.11
CA GLY A 383 32.75 5.28 -50.97
C GLY A 383 32.08 6.60 -51.37
N ILE A 384 30.76 6.60 -51.63
CA ILE A 384 30.02 7.77 -52.11
C ILE A 384 28.93 8.12 -51.12
N CYS A 385 29.03 9.33 -50.56
CA CYS A 385 27.97 9.90 -49.74
C CYS A 385 27.46 11.18 -50.42
N SER A 386 26.29 11.09 -51.05
CA SER A 386 25.66 12.17 -51.80
C SER A 386 24.31 12.50 -51.17
N PHE A 387 24.05 13.78 -50.88
CA PHE A 387 22.82 14.21 -50.20
C PHE A 387 22.51 13.43 -48.90
N ASN A 388 23.55 13.11 -48.11
CA ASN A 388 23.49 12.27 -46.90
C ASN A 388 23.01 10.84 -47.13
N ILE A 389 23.11 10.30 -48.35
CA ILE A 389 22.72 8.93 -48.70
C ILE A 389 23.87 8.23 -49.42
N CYS A 390 24.11 6.97 -49.07
CA CYS A 390 25.05 6.11 -49.77
C CYS A 390 24.51 5.78 -51.16
N GLU A 391 25.21 6.18 -52.21
CA GLU A 391 24.76 5.91 -53.58
C GLU A 391 25.56 4.77 -54.21
N ALA A 392 24.90 4.03 -55.11
CA ALA A 392 25.59 3.06 -55.92
C ALA A 392 26.62 3.77 -56.79
N PRO A 393 27.82 3.20 -56.94
CA PRO A 393 28.80 3.78 -57.83
C PRO A 393 28.25 3.66 -59.26
N SER A 394 27.98 4.82 -59.88
CA SER A 394 27.55 4.96 -61.26
C SER A 394 28.65 5.70 -62.02
N CYS A 395 28.68 5.55 -63.34
CA CYS A 395 29.67 6.26 -64.16
C CYS A 395 29.43 7.79 -64.26
N MET A 396 28.46 8.33 -63.51
CA MET A 396 28.05 9.73 -63.54
C MET A 396 27.66 10.16 -62.12
N ASN A 397 28.60 10.04 -61.18
CA ASN A 397 28.43 10.32 -59.75
C ASN A 397 29.36 11.43 -59.22
N GLY A 398 30.16 12.07 -60.07
CA GLY A 398 31.05 13.17 -59.71
C GLY A 398 32.36 12.75 -59.05
N VAL A 399 32.68 11.46 -58.97
CA VAL A 399 33.91 10.96 -58.35
C VAL A 399 34.58 9.90 -59.23
N GLN A 400 35.91 9.90 -59.31
CA GLN A 400 36.64 8.88 -60.08
C GLN A 400 36.60 7.53 -59.32
N ASN A 401 35.74 6.60 -59.73
CA ASN A 401 35.66 5.28 -59.13
C ASN A 401 35.36 4.15 -60.14
N GLN A 402 35.38 2.89 -59.69
CA GLN A 402 35.28 1.72 -60.56
C GLN A 402 36.39 1.71 -61.65
N ASN A 403 36.06 1.33 -62.89
CA ASN A 403 36.99 1.25 -64.02
C ASN A 403 37.15 2.60 -64.75
N GLU A 404 36.71 3.72 -64.16
CA GLU A 404 36.84 5.05 -64.76
C GLU A 404 38.30 5.50 -64.89
N THR A 405 38.65 6.06 -66.05
CA THR A 405 39.99 6.62 -66.27
C THR A 405 40.08 8.09 -65.89
N ASP A 406 38.95 8.80 -65.86
CA ASP A 406 38.78 10.15 -65.29
C ASP A 406 37.38 10.27 -64.66
N VAL A 407 37.13 11.30 -63.85
CA VAL A 407 35.84 11.50 -63.15
C VAL A 407 34.67 11.39 -64.13
N ASP A 408 33.80 10.41 -63.89
CA ASP A 408 32.58 10.11 -64.66
C ASP A 408 32.81 9.67 -66.13
N CYS A 409 34.01 9.22 -66.50
CA CYS A 409 34.27 8.76 -67.86
C CYS A 409 35.45 7.78 -68.00
N GLY A 410 35.43 7.03 -69.10
CA GLY A 410 36.51 6.12 -69.51
C GLY A 410 36.46 4.73 -68.88
N GLY A 411 37.23 3.79 -69.43
CA GLY A 411 37.11 2.36 -69.14
C GLY A 411 35.96 1.68 -69.90
N ASP A 412 35.79 0.37 -69.68
CA ASP A 412 34.95 -0.48 -70.54
C ASP A 412 33.43 -0.26 -70.41
N LYS A 413 32.97 0.23 -69.25
CA LYS A 413 31.53 0.30 -68.91
C LYS A 413 30.98 1.73 -68.84
N CYS A 414 31.85 2.73 -68.84
CA CYS A 414 31.46 4.12 -68.65
C CYS A 414 31.46 4.90 -69.97
N PRO A 415 30.76 6.05 -70.04
CA PRO A 415 30.80 6.92 -71.20
C PRO A 415 32.24 7.31 -71.54
N LYS A 416 32.55 7.43 -72.82
CA LYS A 416 33.89 7.83 -73.25
C LYS A 416 34.19 9.27 -72.83
N CYS A 417 35.42 9.49 -72.38
CA CYS A 417 35.94 10.77 -71.97
C CYS A 417 36.03 11.77 -73.13
N ALA A 418 35.64 13.01 -72.84
CA ALA A 418 35.86 14.14 -73.74
C ALA A 418 37.35 14.47 -73.86
N ASN A 419 37.73 15.25 -74.87
CA ASN A 419 39.11 15.72 -74.98
C ASN A 419 39.51 16.52 -73.73
N THR A 420 40.80 16.48 -73.36
CA THR A 420 41.42 17.00 -72.12
C THR A 420 41.26 16.15 -70.86
N LYS A 421 40.45 15.09 -70.89
CA LYS A 421 40.26 14.14 -69.78
C LYS A 421 41.27 12.99 -69.81
N VAL A 422 41.55 12.40 -68.65
CA VAL A 422 42.54 11.33 -68.46
C VAL A 422 42.05 10.01 -69.09
N CYS A 423 42.97 9.32 -69.76
CA CYS A 423 42.71 8.03 -70.40
C CYS A 423 43.91 7.10 -70.26
N TYR A 424 43.67 5.79 -70.33
CA TYR A 424 44.73 4.77 -70.38
C TYR A 424 44.70 3.95 -71.67
N SER A 425 43.60 4.01 -72.42
CA SER A 425 43.37 3.36 -73.70
C SER A 425 42.65 4.30 -74.67
N ALA A 426 42.90 4.12 -75.97
CA ALA A 426 42.16 4.78 -77.04
C ALA A 426 40.62 4.57 -76.94
N SER A 427 40.19 3.44 -76.38
CA SER A 427 38.77 3.14 -76.14
C SER A 427 38.10 4.09 -75.14
N ASP A 428 38.89 4.69 -74.25
CA ASP A 428 38.40 5.56 -73.19
C ASP A 428 37.99 6.94 -73.73
N CYS A 429 38.47 7.34 -74.90
CA CYS A 429 38.27 8.67 -75.46
C CYS A 429 37.17 8.72 -76.51
N PHE A 430 36.34 9.76 -76.49
CA PHE A 430 35.36 9.99 -77.54
C PHE A 430 36.03 10.21 -78.90
N SER A 431 37.21 10.84 -78.91
CA SER A 431 38.07 10.97 -80.08
C SER A 431 38.64 9.64 -80.60
N GLY A 432 38.64 8.58 -79.78
CA GLY A 432 39.38 7.36 -80.06
C GLY A 432 40.90 7.52 -79.96
N PHE A 433 41.40 8.66 -79.46
CA PHE A 433 42.83 8.96 -79.37
C PHE A 433 43.22 9.35 -77.95
N CYS A 434 44.04 8.49 -77.35
CA CYS A 434 44.63 8.70 -76.03
C CYS A 434 46.14 8.89 -76.19
N ALA A 435 46.64 10.09 -75.92
CA ALA A 435 48.07 10.41 -76.01
C ALA A 435 48.53 11.14 -74.76
N SER A 436 49.69 10.73 -74.23
CA SER A 436 50.23 11.25 -72.96
C SER A 436 49.22 11.14 -71.78
N ASN A 437 48.45 10.04 -71.74
CA ASN A 437 47.37 9.79 -70.78
C ASN A 437 46.22 10.80 -70.80
N ILE A 438 46.04 11.54 -71.91
CA ILE A 438 44.96 12.52 -72.08
C ILE A 438 44.24 12.26 -73.41
N CYS A 439 42.91 12.34 -73.40
CA CYS A 439 42.11 12.32 -74.62
C CYS A 439 42.37 13.57 -75.43
N GLN A 440 42.85 13.43 -76.66
CA GLN A 440 43.19 14.57 -77.52
C GLN A 440 42.32 14.57 -78.77
N THR A 441 42.15 15.76 -79.35
CA THR A 441 41.61 15.88 -80.71
C THR A 441 42.60 15.23 -81.66
N PRO A 442 42.17 14.28 -82.49
CA PRO A 442 43.06 13.70 -83.47
C PRO A 442 43.40 14.77 -84.52
N THR A 443 44.65 14.79 -84.98
CA THR A 443 45.18 15.77 -85.94
C THR A 443 45.86 15.05 -87.08
N CYS A 444 46.01 15.69 -88.23
CA CYS A 444 46.66 15.12 -89.41
C CYS A 444 48.19 14.93 -89.28
N ASP A 445 48.71 14.88 -88.06
CA ASP A 445 50.14 14.80 -87.68
C ASP A 445 50.25 14.10 -86.29
N ASP A 446 49.35 13.14 -85.99
CA ASP A 446 49.22 12.46 -84.69
C ASP A 446 49.77 11.02 -84.64
N GLU A 447 50.52 10.61 -85.67
CA GLU A 447 51.21 9.32 -85.83
C GLU A 447 50.29 8.09 -85.85
N ILE A 448 48.97 8.28 -86.03
CA ILE A 448 48.00 7.19 -86.17
C ILE A 448 47.08 7.41 -87.37
N GLN A 449 46.75 6.35 -88.11
CA GLN A 449 45.81 6.48 -89.23
C GLN A 449 44.37 6.63 -88.70
N ASN A 450 43.85 7.85 -88.63
CA ASN A 450 42.52 8.13 -88.12
C ASN A 450 41.75 9.15 -88.99
N GLN A 451 40.53 9.53 -88.58
CA GLN A 451 39.68 10.45 -89.34
C GLN A 451 39.50 10.04 -90.82
N LYS A 452 39.70 10.95 -91.79
CA LYS A 452 39.59 10.69 -93.23
C LYS A 452 40.95 10.40 -93.89
N GLU A 453 41.98 10.09 -93.10
CA GLU A 453 43.31 9.80 -93.61
C GLU A 453 43.36 8.52 -94.44
N SER A 454 44.07 8.58 -95.55
CA SER A 454 44.27 7.43 -96.43
C SER A 454 45.51 6.60 -96.04
N ASP A 455 46.46 7.21 -95.32
CA ASP A 455 47.60 6.58 -94.63
C ASP A 455 47.94 7.43 -93.39
N THR A 456 48.73 6.91 -92.44
CA THR A 456 49.10 7.62 -91.20
C THR A 456 49.54 9.06 -91.46
N ASP A 457 48.79 10.03 -90.91
CA ASP A 457 49.01 11.47 -90.99
C ASP A 457 48.94 12.07 -92.41
N CYS A 458 48.34 11.36 -93.38
CA CYS A 458 48.23 11.88 -94.73
C CYS A 458 47.03 11.35 -95.53
N GLY A 459 46.63 12.13 -96.54
CA GLY A 459 45.54 11.78 -97.45
C GLY A 459 44.16 12.12 -96.90
N GLY A 460 43.14 12.04 -97.75
CA GLY A 460 41.82 12.57 -97.47
C GLY A 460 41.68 14.05 -97.83
N GLU A 461 40.50 14.60 -97.53
CA GLU A 461 40.11 15.95 -97.96
C GLU A 461 40.74 17.07 -97.12
N THR A 462 41.07 16.77 -95.86
CA THR A 462 41.46 17.76 -94.84
C THR A 462 42.94 17.70 -94.45
N CYS A 463 43.62 16.58 -94.70
CA CYS A 463 45.01 16.36 -94.29
C CYS A 463 46.00 16.61 -95.43
N ALA A 464 47.29 16.73 -95.09
CA ALA A 464 48.34 16.89 -96.08
C ALA A 464 48.35 15.69 -97.05
N LYS A 465 48.68 15.95 -98.32
CA LYS A 465 48.72 14.87 -99.32
C LYS A 465 49.88 13.91 -99.03
N CYS A 466 49.60 12.63 -99.17
CA CYS A 466 50.56 11.55 -99.00
C CYS A 466 51.70 11.64 -100.04
N VAL A 467 52.93 11.42 -99.57
CA VAL A 467 54.11 11.26 -100.42
C VAL A 467 54.07 9.92 -101.18
N ASP A 468 54.91 9.78 -102.21
CA ASP A 468 54.97 8.54 -102.98
C ASP A 468 55.32 7.33 -102.09
N GLY A 469 54.63 6.21 -102.29
CA GLY A 469 54.77 4.99 -101.49
C GLY A 469 53.81 4.86 -100.31
N LYS A 470 53.10 5.93 -99.94
CA LYS A 470 52.04 5.90 -98.93
C LYS A 470 50.69 5.46 -99.53
N THR A 471 49.80 4.97 -98.69
CA THR A 471 48.49 4.44 -99.03
C THR A 471 47.53 5.56 -99.44
N CYS A 472 46.70 5.33 -100.46
CA CYS A 472 45.73 6.30 -100.96
C CYS A 472 44.41 5.63 -101.33
N ASN A 473 43.31 6.38 -101.21
CA ASN A 473 41.98 5.96 -101.64
C ASN A 473 41.57 6.63 -102.96
N VAL A 474 41.95 7.90 -103.13
CA VAL A 474 41.69 8.68 -104.33
C VAL A 474 42.95 9.39 -104.81
N ALA A 475 43.00 9.74 -106.10
CA ALA A 475 44.12 10.45 -106.72
C ALA A 475 44.47 11.77 -105.99
N SER A 476 43.49 12.45 -105.40
CA SER A 476 43.70 13.69 -104.65
C SER A 476 44.46 13.51 -103.34
N ASP A 477 44.51 12.28 -102.81
CA ASP A 477 45.25 11.97 -101.58
C ASP A 477 46.76 12.03 -101.78
N CYS A 478 47.23 11.91 -103.02
CA CYS A 478 48.64 11.83 -103.36
C CYS A 478 49.21 13.18 -103.78
N PHE A 479 50.42 13.51 -103.32
CA PHE A 479 51.14 14.70 -103.79
C PHE A 479 51.36 14.65 -105.31
N SER A 480 51.63 13.46 -105.85
CA SER A 480 51.75 13.20 -107.29
C SER A 480 50.44 13.34 -108.09
N GLY A 481 49.29 13.35 -107.40
CA GLY A 481 47.97 13.29 -108.03
C GLY A 481 47.63 11.93 -108.65
N VAL A 482 48.41 10.87 -108.39
CA VAL A 482 48.24 9.54 -108.98
C VAL A 482 48.18 8.48 -107.88
N CYS A 483 47.00 7.87 -107.74
CA CYS A 483 46.76 6.74 -106.84
C CYS A 483 46.53 5.48 -107.67
N VAL A 484 47.45 4.52 -107.62
CA VAL A 484 47.37 3.25 -108.37
C VAL A 484 47.59 2.10 -107.40
N SER A 485 46.67 1.13 -107.40
CA SER A 485 46.70 -0.01 -106.47
C SER A 485 46.76 0.40 -104.99
N ASN A 486 46.00 1.45 -104.64
CA ASN A 486 45.95 2.06 -103.30
C ASN A 486 47.29 2.62 -102.79
N ILE A 487 48.24 2.91 -103.67
CA ILE A 487 49.53 3.52 -103.32
C ILE A 487 49.76 4.77 -104.18
N CYS A 488 50.26 5.84 -103.55
CA CYS A 488 50.68 7.06 -104.24
C CYS A 488 51.92 6.79 -105.09
N GLN A 489 51.83 7.05 -106.39
CA GLN A 489 52.93 6.84 -107.33
C GLN A 489 53.34 8.15 -108.00
N GLY A 490 54.64 8.38 -108.19
CA GLY A 490 55.15 9.53 -108.93
C GLY A 490 54.85 9.45 -110.44
N LEU A 491 54.62 10.60 -111.08
CA LEU A 491 54.39 10.71 -112.53
C LEU A 491 55.66 10.39 -113.34
N PHE A 492 55.68 9.27 -114.06
CA PHE A 492 56.68 8.97 -115.10
C PHE A 492 56.00 8.37 -116.35
N PHE A 493 56.06 9.04 -117.50
CA PHE A 493 55.79 8.45 -118.83
C PHE A 493 57.03 8.48 -119.73
N MET A 494 57.51 7.27 -120.04
CA MET A 494 58.16 6.80 -121.29
C MET A 494 59.46 7.45 -121.81
N SER A 495 60.50 6.60 -121.83
CA SER A 495 61.64 6.53 -122.77
C SER A 495 62.97 7.21 -122.40
N ASN A 496 63.96 6.33 -122.21
CA ASN A 496 65.40 6.47 -122.41
C ASN A 496 66.17 7.56 -121.64
N LYS A 497 67.01 7.06 -120.72
CA LYS A 497 68.30 7.64 -120.32
C LYS A 497 68.24 9.04 -119.66
N ILE A 498 68.49 9.07 -118.34
CA ILE A 498 69.70 9.66 -117.70
C ILE A 498 69.39 9.92 -116.20
N ASP A 499 69.95 9.03 -115.38
CA ASP A 499 70.58 9.25 -114.08
C ASP A 499 70.67 10.68 -113.51
N PHE A 500 70.39 10.86 -112.22
CA PHE A 500 71.46 11.11 -111.21
C PHE A 500 70.87 11.15 -109.78
N THR A 501 70.87 10.01 -109.09
CA THR A 501 71.22 10.01 -107.66
C THR A 501 72.72 9.81 -107.63
N VAL A 502 73.46 10.85 -107.28
CA VAL A 502 74.85 10.70 -106.87
C VAL A 502 75.09 11.48 -105.60
N CYS A 503 75.66 10.74 -104.67
CA CYS A 503 76.30 11.18 -103.46
C CYS A 503 77.10 12.46 -103.70
N VAL A 504 76.83 13.49 -102.91
CA VAL A 504 77.78 14.58 -102.71
C VAL A 504 78.97 13.98 -101.93
N LEU A 505 79.96 13.47 -102.66
CA LEU A 505 81.31 13.25 -102.14
C LEU A 505 82.14 14.44 -102.60
N VAL A 506 82.66 15.17 -101.63
CA VAL A 506 83.62 16.27 -101.80
C VAL A 506 84.85 15.70 -102.54
N PRO A 507 85.52 16.44 -103.45
CA PRO A 507 86.74 15.96 -104.09
C PRO A 507 87.82 15.69 -103.03
N THR A 508 88.23 14.43 -102.91
CA THR A 508 89.16 13.95 -101.88
C THR A 508 90.52 13.65 -102.50
N CYS A 509 91.23 14.68 -102.97
CA CYS A 509 92.58 14.54 -103.52
C CYS A 509 93.67 14.21 -102.46
N ASN A 510 93.34 13.44 -101.41
CA ASN A 510 94.20 13.04 -100.29
C ASN A 510 93.59 11.82 -99.51
N ASP A 511 92.73 11.01 -100.13
CA ASP A 511 92.09 9.86 -99.47
C ASP A 511 92.79 8.51 -99.68
N GLY A 512 93.87 8.47 -100.45
CA GLY A 512 94.69 7.29 -100.66
C GLY A 512 94.11 6.31 -101.68
N VAL A 513 93.07 6.68 -102.45
CA VAL A 513 92.52 5.84 -103.52
C VAL A 513 92.43 6.60 -104.84
N LYS A 514 92.75 5.94 -105.97
CA LYS A 514 92.59 6.55 -107.31
C LYS A 514 91.10 6.59 -107.67
N ASN A 515 90.44 7.71 -107.43
CA ASN A 515 89.03 7.90 -107.75
C ASN A 515 88.78 9.21 -108.53
N GLN A 516 87.55 9.39 -108.99
CA GLN A 516 87.14 10.58 -109.75
C GLN A 516 88.07 10.85 -110.96
N ASN A 517 88.52 12.09 -111.15
CA ASN A 517 89.29 12.50 -112.31
C ASN A 517 90.81 12.36 -112.13
N GLU A 518 91.28 11.65 -111.10
CA GLU A 518 92.69 11.48 -110.79
C GLU A 518 93.42 10.57 -111.77
N THR A 519 94.62 10.98 -112.19
CA THR A 519 95.45 10.15 -113.09
C THR A 519 96.32 9.16 -112.34
N ASP A 520 96.66 9.44 -111.08
CA ASP A 520 97.25 8.51 -110.11
C ASP A 520 96.64 8.78 -108.73
N VAL A 521 96.80 7.87 -107.76
CA VAL A 521 96.19 7.99 -106.42
C VAL A 521 96.48 9.37 -105.81
N ASP A 522 95.42 10.14 -105.54
CA ASP A 522 95.41 11.51 -104.97
C ASP A 522 96.06 12.62 -105.83
N CYS A 523 96.39 12.37 -107.10
CA CYS A 523 97.03 13.37 -107.96
C CYS A 523 96.69 13.24 -109.45
N GLY A 524 96.91 14.32 -110.20
CA GLY A 524 96.63 14.36 -111.63
C GLY A 524 95.13 14.58 -111.93
N GLY A 525 94.82 14.81 -113.20
CA GLY A 525 93.52 15.31 -113.63
C GLY A 525 93.36 16.82 -113.45
N GLN A 526 92.17 17.33 -113.81
CA GLN A 526 91.92 18.77 -113.88
C GLN A 526 91.67 19.43 -112.51
N THR A 527 91.35 18.64 -111.48
CA THR A 527 90.87 19.13 -110.17
C THR A 527 91.81 18.83 -109.01
N CYS A 528 92.74 17.89 -109.15
CA CYS A 528 93.69 17.51 -108.09
C CYS A 528 95.11 18.06 -108.35
N PRO A 529 95.98 18.12 -107.33
CA PRO A 529 97.35 18.62 -107.48
C PRO A 529 98.14 17.82 -108.52
N LYS A 530 99.12 18.48 -109.15
CA LYS A 530 100.01 17.83 -110.12
C LYS A 530 100.79 16.69 -109.46
N CYS A 531 100.91 15.57 -110.16
CA CYS A 531 101.62 14.39 -109.73
C CYS A 531 103.13 14.60 -109.68
N ASN A 532 103.78 14.06 -108.65
CA ASN A 532 105.24 14.04 -108.53
C ASN A 532 105.87 13.03 -109.49
N ASN A 533 107.19 13.15 -109.73
CA ASN A 533 107.90 12.25 -110.64
C ASN A 533 107.78 10.77 -110.20
N GLY A 534 107.54 9.88 -111.16
CA GLY A 534 107.29 8.44 -110.97
C GLY A 534 105.82 8.06 -110.85
N LYS A 535 104.88 9.02 -110.87
CA LYS A 535 103.43 8.81 -110.84
C LYS A 535 102.83 8.79 -112.24
N VAL A 536 101.69 8.10 -112.41
CA VAL A 536 101.02 7.93 -113.70
C VAL A 536 100.41 9.24 -114.19
N CYS A 537 100.63 9.55 -115.47
CA CYS A 537 100.10 10.74 -116.13
C CYS A 537 99.59 10.40 -117.54
N ASN A 538 98.69 11.22 -118.06
CA ASN A 538 98.19 11.12 -119.43
C ASN A 538 98.63 12.30 -120.30
N ILE A 539 98.83 13.47 -119.70
CA ILE A 539 99.33 14.68 -120.35
C ILE A 539 100.38 15.36 -119.48
N ASP A 540 101.28 16.08 -120.12
CA ASP A 540 102.35 16.87 -119.50
C ASP A 540 101.85 17.72 -118.32
N LEU A 541 100.72 18.41 -118.48
CA LEU A 541 100.18 19.34 -117.49
C LEU A 541 99.80 18.68 -116.15
N GLU A 542 99.64 17.36 -116.11
CA GLU A 542 99.33 16.60 -114.89
C GLU A 542 100.56 16.34 -114.02
N CYS A 543 101.76 16.54 -114.55
CA CYS A 543 103.02 16.35 -113.84
C CYS A 543 103.55 17.65 -113.28
N ALA A 544 104.11 17.60 -112.06
CA ALA A 544 104.75 18.76 -111.45
C ALA A 544 105.93 19.28 -112.28
N SER A 545 106.59 18.40 -113.02
CA SER A 545 107.63 18.70 -114.02
C SER A 545 107.11 19.24 -115.36
N ASN A 546 105.81 19.15 -115.63
CA ASN A 546 105.21 19.31 -116.95
C ASN A 546 105.76 18.37 -118.05
N GLU A 547 106.34 17.22 -117.70
CA GLU A 547 106.71 16.19 -118.68
C GLU A 547 106.09 14.83 -118.33
N CYS A 548 105.25 14.34 -119.24
CA CYS A 548 104.62 13.03 -119.19
C CYS A 548 105.13 12.15 -120.33
N THR A 549 106.20 11.40 -120.06
CA THR A 549 106.80 10.47 -121.04
C THR A 549 106.51 9.03 -120.63
N SER A 550 105.99 8.25 -121.58
CA SER A 550 105.63 6.84 -121.37
C SER A 550 104.63 6.63 -120.21
N ASN A 551 103.66 7.54 -120.07
CA ASN A 551 102.61 7.56 -119.04
C ASN A 551 103.11 7.68 -117.58
N LEU A 552 104.33 8.20 -117.36
CA LEU A 552 104.84 8.51 -116.03
C LEU A 552 105.43 9.93 -116.00
N CYS A 553 105.21 10.65 -114.91
CA CYS A 553 105.81 11.96 -114.68
C CYS A 553 107.32 11.80 -114.50
N GLN A 554 108.12 12.48 -115.31
CA GLN A 554 109.59 12.43 -115.20
C GLN A 554 110.13 13.81 -114.80
N SER A 555 111.25 13.86 -114.08
CA SER A 555 111.99 15.11 -113.93
C SER A 555 112.59 15.50 -115.26
N GLU A 556 112.59 16.80 -115.59
CA GLU A 556 113.39 17.38 -116.68
C GLU A 556 114.84 16.84 -116.71
#